data_AF-A0A401UD74-F1
#
_entry.id   AF-A0A401UD74-F1
#
_cell.length_a   1.000
_cell.length_b   1.000
_cell.length_c   1.000
_cell.angle_alpha   90.00
_cell.angle_beta   90.00
_cell.angle_gamma   90.00
#
_symmetry.space_group_name_H-M   'P 1'
#
loop_
_entity.id
_entity.type
_entity.pdbx_description
1 polymer ?
#
loop_
_entity_poly.entity_id
_entity_poly.type
_entity_poly.pdbx_seq_one_letter_code
_entity_poly.pdbx_strand_id
1 'polypeptide(L)'
;MHKIVGKFAVLLIILGCCFAVQGQQALITMKDSARVSTEIKTISDNLLIVKEGALSLNLIAVVQFQTQDKKVVDLALIENLLKENIVVYIGQEKFVKEKEAISTPDTTRQSITQVVNPALVNKPLEPTIQKSEAESEEDGTITEDYNEINDVSLHLGLGLGLDYGGVGGRLTFIPGDAEKTSVGIFVAAGYALNGLGFNAGLNLRLGQQRLVPTISAMYGYNGVIKVIGASQYDKTYYGPSVAVGFENKTRNSDDNYIHLELVIPFRSASFQNDIKALQNNPGIDISAPSPVLVSIGYHFKI
;
A
#
# COMPACT_ATOMS: atom_id res chain seq x y z
N MET A 1 -4.89 -24.90 36.02
CA MET A 1 -4.17 -24.21 34.93
C MET A 1 -4.54 -24.82 33.56
N HIS A 2 -5.74 -24.58 33.02
CA HIS A 2 -6.22 -25.29 31.80
C HIS A 2 -6.97 -24.41 30.76
N LYS A 3 -6.74 -23.08 30.72
CA LYS A 3 -7.46 -22.17 29.80
C LYS A 3 -6.57 -21.35 28.83
N ILE A 4 -5.32 -21.76 28.56
CA ILE A 4 -4.37 -20.97 27.74
C ILE A 4 -4.01 -21.61 26.39
N VAL A 5 -4.06 -22.94 26.26
CA VAL A 5 -3.52 -23.66 25.07
C VAL A 5 -4.34 -23.43 23.79
N GLY A 6 -5.65 -23.14 23.90
CA GLY A 6 -6.56 -23.05 22.74
C GLY A 6 -6.39 -21.81 21.84
N LYS A 7 -5.69 -20.75 22.28
CA LYS A 7 -5.59 -19.49 21.51
C LYS A 7 -4.40 -19.38 20.55
N PHE A 8 -3.42 -20.30 20.63
CA PHE A 8 -2.22 -20.26 19.77
C PHE A 8 -2.37 -20.98 18.43
N ALA A 9 -3.28 -21.95 18.30
CA ALA A 9 -3.41 -22.76 17.08
C ALA A 9 -3.97 -21.98 15.87
N VAL A 10 -4.90 -21.04 16.10
CA VAL A 10 -5.53 -20.26 15.01
C VAL A 10 -4.59 -19.16 14.47
N LEU A 11 -3.66 -18.67 15.29
CA LEU A 11 -2.70 -17.63 14.89
C LEU A 11 -1.61 -18.16 13.94
N LEU A 12 -1.33 -19.47 13.97
CA LEU A 12 -0.24 -20.09 13.23
C LEU A 12 -0.57 -20.39 11.75
N ILE A 13 -1.86 -20.53 11.41
CA ILE A 13 -2.27 -20.83 10.02
C ILE A 13 -2.24 -19.57 9.13
N ILE A 14 -2.44 -18.37 9.71
CA ILE A 14 -2.34 -17.09 8.98
C ILE A 14 -0.87 -16.70 8.74
N LEU A 15 0.07 -17.19 9.56
CA LEU A 15 1.49 -16.86 9.44
C LEU A 15 2.20 -17.58 8.28
N GLY A 16 1.57 -18.59 7.67
CA GLY A 16 2.20 -19.48 6.68
C GLY A 16 2.35 -18.91 5.25
N CYS A 17 1.66 -17.82 4.90
CA CYS A 17 1.70 -17.23 3.55
C CYS A 17 2.48 -15.91 3.47
N CYS A 18 3.06 -15.43 4.58
CA CYS A 18 3.97 -14.29 4.58
C CYS A 18 5.41 -14.73 4.30
N PHE A 19 5.66 -15.27 3.11
CA PHE A 19 6.96 -15.07 2.49
C PHE A 19 7.08 -13.59 2.15
N ALA A 20 7.50 -12.80 3.15
CA ALA A 20 7.92 -11.45 2.93
C ALA A 20 9.09 -11.50 1.95
N VAL A 21 8.82 -11.13 0.68
CA VAL A 21 9.87 -10.68 -0.23
C VAL A 21 10.51 -9.49 0.48
N GLN A 22 11.63 -9.73 1.16
CA GLN A 22 12.41 -8.69 1.78
C GLN A 22 12.95 -7.83 0.63
N GLY A 23 12.27 -6.72 0.36
CA GLY A 23 12.65 -5.84 -0.74
C GLY A 23 14.07 -5.35 -0.55
N GLN A 24 14.82 -5.30 -1.64
CA GLN A 24 16.25 -5.11 -1.60
C GLN A 24 16.53 -3.62 -1.48
N GLN A 25 16.98 -3.18 -0.29
CA GLN A 25 17.36 -1.78 -0.07
C GLN A 25 18.56 -1.41 -0.93
N ALA A 26 18.39 -0.37 -1.74
CA ALA A 26 19.38 0.14 -2.67
C ALA A 26 19.43 1.67 -2.68
N LEU A 27 20.63 2.20 -2.87
CA LEU A 27 20.85 3.59 -3.22
C LEU A 27 20.92 3.70 -4.74
N ILE A 28 19.92 4.36 -5.32
CA ILE A 28 19.85 4.65 -6.76
C ILE A 28 20.45 6.04 -6.99
N THR A 29 21.42 6.13 -7.91
CA THR A 29 21.94 7.40 -8.41
C THR A 29 21.48 7.61 -9.85
N MET A 30 20.84 8.75 -10.07
CA MET A 30 20.30 9.19 -11.35
C MET A 30 21.39 9.86 -12.20
N LYS A 31 21.16 10.01 -13.51
CA LYS A 31 22.12 10.63 -14.45
C LYS A 31 22.35 12.13 -14.22
N ASP A 32 21.40 12.81 -13.59
CA ASP A 32 21.52 14.19 -13.09
C ASP A 32 22.26 14.27 -11.74
N SER A 33 22.79 13.15 -11.24
CA SER A 33 23.43 12.97 -9.93
C SER A 33 22.49 13.01 -8.70
N ALA A 34 21.17 13.08 -8.88
CA ALA A 34 20.23 12.90 -7.78
C ALA A 34 20.38 11.49 -7.17
N ARG A 35 20.18 11.37 -5.86
CA ARG A 35 20.33 10.11 -5.11
C ARG A 35 19.06 9.80 -4.33
N VAL A 36 18.56 8.56 -4.46
CA VAL A 36 17.34 8.09 -3.80
C VAL A 36 17.65 6.77 -3.11
N SER A 37 17.48 6.72 -1.79
CA SER A 37 17.54 5.47 -1.03
C SER A 37 16.15 4.85 -0.99
N THR A 38 15.99 3.64 -1.51
CA THR A 38 14.69 3.03 -1.75
C THR A 38 14.78 1.50 -1.72
N GLU A 39 13.63 0.84 -1.59
CA GLU A 39 13.49 -0.61 -1.60
C GLU A 39 13.05 -1.06 -3.00
N ILE A 40 13.91 -1.79 -3.72
CA ILE A 40 13.60 -2.32 -5.05
C ILE A 40 12.68 -3.53 -4.91
N LYS A 41 11.61 -3.56 -5.72
CA LYS A 41 10.64 -4.67 -5.77
C LYS A 41 10.82 -5.54 -7.01
N THR A 42 10.91 -4.93 -8.20
CA THR A 42 11.04 -5.65 -9.48
C THR A 42 11.48 -4.72 -10.62
N ILE A 43 11.83 -5.29 -11.77
CA ILE A 43 11.97 -4.60 -13.06
C ILE A 43 10.86 -5.07 -14.00
N SER A 44 10.23 -4.12 -14.70
CA SER A 44 9.36 -4.39 -15.85
C SER A 44 9.76 -3.51 -17.00
N ASP A 45 10.10 -4.10 -18.14
CA ASP A 45 10.44 -3.40 -19.38
C ASP A 45 11.51 -2.31 -19.17
N ASN A 46 11.12 -1.03 -19.22
CA ASN A 46 11.99 0.13 -19.02
C ASN A 46 11.80 0.80 -17.63
N LEU A 47 11.20 0.12 -16.65
CA LEU A 47 10.84 0.67 -15.33
C LEU A 47 11.44 -0.11 -14.14
N LEU A 48 12.20 0.65 -13.35
CA LEU A 48 12.53 0.50 -11.93
C LEU A 48 11.32 0.52 -10.98
N ILE A 49 10.66 -0.62 -10.72
CA ILE A 49 9.59 -0.66 -9.72
C ILE A 49 10.17 -0.74 -8.31
N VAL A 50 9.95 0.32 -7.55
CA VAL A 50 10.44 0.51 -6.18
C VAL A 50 9.28 0.68 -5.20
N LYS A 51 9.57 0.79 -3.91
CA LYS A 51 8.53 0.93 -2.87
C LYS A 51 7.73 2.23 -2.99
N GLU A 52 8.41 3.32 -3.31
CA GLU A 52 7.85 4.67 -3.42
C GLU A 52 7.24 4.99 -4.80
N GLY A 53 7.36 4.09 -5.79
CA GLY A 53 6.81 4.31 -7.14
C GLY A 53 7.54 3.55 -8.25
N ALA A 54 7.62 4.16 -9.43
CA ALA A 54 8.35 3.64 -10.58
C ALA A 54 9.36 4.68 -11.09
N LEU A 55 10.58 4.25 -11.39
CA LEU A 55 11.67 5.06 -11.94
C LEU A 55 12.00 4.57 -13.36
N SER A 56 12.16 5.48 -14.31
CA SER A 56 12.53 5.10 -15.67
C SER A 56 14.00 4.72 -15.76
N LEU A 57 14.32 3.52 -16.29
CA LEU A 57 15.69 2.98 -16.35
C LEU A 57 16.62 3.91 -17.14
N ASN A 58 16.12 4.64 -18.14
CA ASN A 58 16.91 5.60 -18.91
C ASN A 58 17.41 6.80 -18.09
N LEU A 59 16.84 7.09 -16.91
CA LEU A 59 17.29 8.14 -15.99
C LEU A 59 18.30 7.63 -14.95
N ILE A 60 18.41 6.32 -14.75
CA ILE A 60 19.27 5.71 -13.74
C ILE A 60 20.70 5.59 -14.30
N ALA A 61 21.70 5.91 -13.48
CA ALA A 61 23.11 5.74 -13.78
C ALA A 61 23.74 4.58 -12.98
N VAL A 62 23.41 4.50 -11.69
CA VAL A 62 23.99 3.54 -10.75
C VAL A 62 22.92 3.00 -9.80
N VAL A 63 22.96 1.69 -9.51
CA VAL A 63 22.20 1.05 -8.43
C VAL A 63 23.18 0.40 -7.46
N GLN A 64 23.16 0.78 -6.19
CA GLN A 64 24.02 0.20 -5.15
C GLN A 64 23.16 -0.48 -4.08
N PHE A 65 23.17 -1.82 -4.06
CA PHE A 65 22.51 -2.61 -3.03
C PHE A 65 23.27 -2.49 -1.71
N GLN A 66 22.53 -2.24 -0.61
CA GLN A 66 23.11 -2.02 0.72
C GLN A 66 23.51 -3.34 1.43
N THR A 67 23.07 -4.49 0.93
CA THR A 67 23.52 -5.81 1.42
C THR A 67 24.95 -6.13 0.94
N GLN A 68 25.71 -6.82 1.79
CA GLN A 68 26.98 -7.45 1.40
C GLN A 68 26.81 -8.91 0.96
N ASP A 69 25.69 -9.56 1.28
CA ASP A 69 25.44 -10.94 0.86
C ASP A 69 24.80 -10.97 -0.54
N LYS A 70 25.58 -11.44 -1.51
CA LYS A 70 25.16 -11.64 -2.90
C LYS A 70 23.98 -12.61 -3.03
N LYS A 71 23.79 -13.55 -2.10
CA LYS A 71 22.69 -14.53 -2.13
C LYS A 71 21.32 -13.91 -1.86
N VAL A 72 21.29 -12.69 -1.33
CA VAL A 72 20.05 -11.95 -1.01
C VAL A 72 19.59 -11.09 -2.20
N VAL A 73 20.47 -10.79 -3.14
CA VAL A 73 20.15 -10.00 -4.34
C VAL A 73 19.69 -10.94 -5.46
N ASP A 74 18.65 -10.56 -6.19
CA ASP A 74 18.14 -11.34 -7.31
C ASP A 74 19.09 -11.22 -8.51
N LEU A 75 19.60 -12.35 -9.00
CA LEU A 75 20.51 -12.39 -10.15
C LEU A 75 19.82 -11.91 -11.44
N ALA A 76 18.53 -12.23 -11.63
CA ALA A 76 17.79 -11.77 -12.80
C ALA A 76 17.58 -10.25 -12.79
N LEU A 77 17.42 -9.65 -11.60
CA LEU A 77 17.37 -8.19 -11.43
C LEU A 77 18.70 -7.54 -11.83
N ILE A 78 19.83 -8.12 -11.41
CA ILE A 78 21.18 -7.63 -11.76
C ILE A 78 21.41 -7.72 -13.28
N GLU A 79 21.10 -8.87 -13.90
CA GLU A 79 21.27 -9.07 -15.34
C GLU A 79 20.46 -8.07 -16.17
N ASN A 80 19.20 -7.80 -15.76
CA ASN A 80 18.36 -6.80 -16.42
C ASN A 80 18.90 -5.36 -16.27
N LEU A 81 19.43 -4.98 -15.11
CA LEU A 81 20.09 -3.68 -14.93
C LEU A 81 21.35 -3.54 -15.81
N LEU A 82 22.18 -4.58 -15.86
CA LEU A 82 23.40 -4.61 -16.68
C LEU A 82 23.10 -4.58 -18.19
N LYS A 83 21.97 -5.16 -18.61
CA LYS A 83 21.48 -5.11 -20.00
C LYS A 83 21.19 -3.68 -20.46
N GLU A 84 20.60 -2.86 -19.59
CA GLU A 84 20.31 -1.44 -19.83
C GLU A 84 21.52 -0.52 -19.60
N ASN A 85 22.73 -1.07 -19.48
CA ASN A 85 24.00 -0.37 -19.22
C ASN A 85 24.03 0.42 -17.89
N ILE A 86 23.20 0.04 -16.91
CA ILE A 86 23.23 0.61 -15.56
C ILE A 86 24.37 -0.05 -14.78
N VAL A 87 25.15 0.76 -14.06
CA VAL A 87 26.23 0.23 -13.21
C VAL A 87 25.63 -0.31 -11.92
N VAL A 88 25.92 -1.57 -11.59
CA VAL A 88 25.42 -2.21 -10.37
C VAL A 88 26.55 -2.39 -9.36
N TYR A 89 26.27 -2.09 -8.08
CA TYR A 89 27.17 -2.38 -6.96
C TYR A 89 26.44 -3.25 -5.92
N ILE A 90 27.14 -4.24 -5.36
CA ILE A 90 26.69 -4.99 -4.18
C ILE A 90 27.73 -4.75 -3.08
N GLY A 91 27.35 -4.02 -2.03
CA GLY A 91 28.31 -3.49 -1.07
C GLY A 91 29.34 -2.56 -1.75
N GLN A 92 30.58 -3.04 -1.86
CA GLN A 92 31.69 -2.34 -2.53
C GLN A 92 32.08 -2.94 -3.89
N GLU A 93 31.56 -4.12 -4.24
CA GLU A 93 31.92 -4.78 -5.49
C GLU A 93 31.12 -4.21 -6.67
N LYS A 94 31.84 -3.83 -7.73
CA LYS A 94 31.25 -3.30 -8.96
C LYS A 94 30.99 -4.43 -9.95
N PHE A 95 29.73 -4.57 -10.35
CA PHE A 95 29.31 -5.44 -11.44
C PHE A 95 29.28 -4.61 -12.73
N VAL A 96 29.97 -5.10 -13.74
CA VAL A 96 30.00 -4.52 -15.08
C VAL A 96 29.63 -5.65 -16.03
N LYS A 97 28.79 -5.36 -17.02
CA LYS A 97 28.52 -6.31 -18.11
C LYS A 97 29.85 -6.69 -18.73
N GLU A 98 30.21 -7.97 -18.64
CA GLU A 98 31.37 -8.49 -19.33
C GLU A 98 31.17 -8.19 -20.81
N LYS A 99 32.02 -7.33 -21.38
CA LYS A 99 31.98 -7.08 -22.82
C LYS A 99 32.38 -8.40 -23.46
N GLU A 100 31.41 -9.08 -24.05
CA GLU A 100 31.66 -10.13 -25.04
C GLU A 100 32.82 -9.65 -25.92
N ALA A 101 33.88 -10.43 -25.98
CA ALA A 101 35.15 -9.98 -26.50
C ALA A 101 35.06 -9.82 -28.03
N ILE A 102 34.56 -8.67 -28.48
CA ILE A 102 34.58 -8.24 -29.88
C ILE A 102 36.04 -8.08 -30.27
N SER A 103 36.58 -9.13 -30.89
CA SER A 103 37.96 -9.23 -31.35
C SER A 103 38.19 -8.35 -32.58
N THR A 104 38.41 -7.06 -32.34
CA THR A 104 38.86 -6.11 -33.38
C THR A 104 39.99 -5.22 -32.88
N PRO A 105 40.91 -4.82 -33.79
CA PRO A 105 42.24 -4.36 -33.41
C PRO A 105 42.32 -2.92 -32.90
N ASP A 106 43.33 -2.73 -32.06
CA ASP A 106 43.97 -1.50 -31.61
C ASP A 106 43.70 -0.23 -32.45
N THR A 107 43.09 0.79 -31.85
CA THR A 107 43.23 2.18 -32.31
C THR A 107 43.07 3.19 -31.16
N THR A 108 44.21 3.69 -30.69
CA THR A 108 44.51 5.09 -30.29
C THR A 108 43.53 5.89 -29.42
N ARG A 109 44.00 6.24 -28.22
CA ARG A 109 43.45 7.24 -27.29
C ARG A 109 43.22 8.61 -27.92
N GLN A 110 42.15 9.31 -27.50
CA GLN A 110 42.23 10.73 -27.14
C GLN A 110 41.45 11.02 -25.85
N SER A 111 41.98 11.95 -25.05
CA SER A 111 41.48 12.34 -23.72
C SER A 111 41.12 13.81 -23.71
N ILE A 112 39.98 14.19 -23.13
CA ILE A 112 39.58 15.59 -22.94
C ILE A 112 39.16 15.81 -21.47
N THR A 113 39.62 16.93 -20.91
CA THR A 113 39.42 17.36 -19.51
C THR A 113 38.93 18.81 -19.49
N GLN A 114 37.86 19.10 -18.73
CA GLN A 114 37.46 20.43 -18.20
C GLN A 114 36.32 20.17 -17.19
N VAL A 115 36.25 20.67 -15.94
CA VAL A 115 36.63 21.94 -15.27
C VAL A 115 35.64 23.10 -15.51
N VAL A 116 34.68 23.30 -14.58
CA VAL A 116 34.07 24.57 -14.05
C VAL A 116 33.33 24.17 -12.75
N ASN A 117 33.77 24.49 -11.52
CA ASN A 117 33.72 25.75 -10.72
C ASN A 117 32.34 26.05 -10.03
N PRO A 118 32.24 26.07 -8.69
CA PRO A 118 31.00 26.33 -7.94
C PRO A 118 30.91 27.76 -7.36
N ALA A 119 29.73 28.41 -7.38
CA ALA A 119 29.55 29.73 -6.79
C ALA A 119 28.08 30.11 -6.40
N LEU A 120 27.93 30.50 -5.12
CA LEU A 120 27.08 31.61 -4.58
C LEU A 120 25.54 31.50 -4.41
N VAL A 121 25.10 31.81 -3.16
CA VAL A 121 24.00 32.77 -2.74
C VAL A 121 22.52 32.36 -2.99
N ASN A 122 21.49 32.66 -2.16
CA ASN A 122 21.28 33.38 -0.87
C ASN A 122 20.81 32.38 0.25
N LYS A 123 20.84 32.60 1.57
CA LYS A 123 20.26 33.59 2.55
C LYS A 123 18.75 33.43 2.87
N PRO A 124 18.35 33.17 4.15
CA PRO A 124 16.96 32.95 4.56
C PRO A 124 16.25 34.24 5.06
N LEU A 125 14.91 34.17 5.18
CA LEU A 125 14.04 35.19 5.76
C LEU A 125 13.09 34.55 6.79
N GLU A 126 13.16 35.01 8.03
CA GLU A 126 12.21 34.70 9.10
C GLU A 126 11.12 35.79 9.19
N PRO A 127 9.85 35.44 9.39
CA PRO A 127 8.84 36.37 9.87
C PRO A 127 8.63 36.24 11.40
N THR A 128 9.05 37.27 12.14
CA THR A 128 8.64 37.47 13.54
C THR A 128 7.14 37.75 13.61
N ILE A 129 6.38 37.00 14.40
CA ILE A 129 4.98 37.33 14.75
C ILE A 129 4.90 37.59 16.24
N GLN A 130 4.27 38.71 16.59
CA GLN A 130 4.23 39.26 17.94
C GLN A 130 3.13 38.60 18.78
N LYS A 131 3.44 38.37 20.05
CA LYS A 131 2.49 38.03 21.11
C LYS A 131 1.64 39.27 21.43
N SER A 132 0.32 39.14 21.47
CA SER A 132 -0.56 40.12 22.13
C SER A 132 -1.32 39.42 23.25
N GLU A 133 -0.94 39.71 24.49
CA GLU A 133 -1.67 39.30 25.68
C GLU A 133 -2.82 40.30 25.90
N ALA A 134 -4.04 39.79 26.07
CA ALA A 134 -5.21 40.56 26.42
C ALA A 134 -6.00 39.79 27.48
N GLU A 135 -5.78 40.15 28.74
CA GLU A 135 -6.62 39.75 29.86
C GLU A 135 -7.93 40.56 29.81
N SER A 136 -9.06 39.91 30.05
CA SER A 136 -10.30 40.57 30.46
C SER A 136 -11.11 39.63 31.33
N GLU A 137 -11.71 40.18 32.38
CA GLU A 137 -12.17 39.47 33.58
C GLU A 137 -13.52 38.75 33.43
N GLU A 138 -13.87 38.01 34.48
CA GLU A 138 -15.05 37.13 34.62
C GLU A 138 -16.40 37.87 34.56
N ASP A 139 -17.43 37.22 34.01
CA ASP A 139 -18.82 37.42 34.47
C ASP A 139 -19.68 36.15 34.29
N GLY A 140 -20.45 35.80 35.33
CA GLY A 140 -21.74 35.14 35.21
C GLY A 140 -21.85 33.72 34.61
N THR A 141 -21.12 32.72 35.10
CA THR A 141 -21.32 31.32 34.67
C THR A 141 -22.64 30.70 35.15
N ILE A 142 -23.65 30.72 34.27
CA ILE A 142 -24.71 29.71 34.28
C ILE A 142 -24.06 28.42 33.75
N THR A 143 -23.74 27.47 34.64
CA THR A 143 -23.23 26.14 34.25
C THR A 143 -24.38 25.29 33.72
N GLU A 144 -24.78 25.57 32.48
CA GLU A 144 -25.71 24.74 31.73
C GLU A 144 -25.01 23.45 31.30
N ASP A 145 -25.43 22.33 31.92
CA ASP A 145 -24.77 21.02 31.90
C ASP A 145 -25.06 20.25 30.58
N TYR A 146 -24.82 20.91 29.45
CA TYR A 146 -25.21 20.47 28.10
C TYR A 146 -24.03 20.00 27.22
N ASN A 147 -22.84 19.78 27.81
CA ASN A 147 -21.63 19.42 27.08
C ASN A 147 -21.28 17.92 27.06
N GLU A 148 -22.18 17.02 27.51
CA GLU A 148 -22.08 15.59 27.19
C GLU A 148 -22.55 15.32 25.74
N ILE A 149 -21.96 16.06 24.79
CA ILE A 149 -22.09 15.78 23.37
C ILE A 149 -21.43 14.43 23.13
N ASN A 150 -22.23 13.44 22.76
CA ASN A 150 -21.78 12.09 22.40
C ASN A 150 -20.45 12.15 21.63
N ASP A 151 -19.38 11.55 22.17
CA ASP A 151 -18.11 11.47 21.45
C ASP A 151 -18.35 10.76 20.11
N VAL A 152 -18.04 11.44 19.02
CA VAL A 152 -18.22 10.96 17.66
C VAL A 152 -16.83 10.81 17.08
N SER A 153 -16.40 9.58 16.85
CA SER A 153 -15.11 9.34 16.21
C SER A 153 -15.27 9.14 14.71
N LEU A 154 -14.47 9.91 13.97
CA LEU A 154 -14.32 9.79 12.52
C LEU A 154 -12.94 9.19 12.25
N HIS A 155 -12.89 8.12 11.47
CA HIS A 155 -11.66 7.43 11.12
C HIS A 155 -11.48 7.41 9.60
N LEU A 156 -10.30 7.81 9.14
CA LEU A 156 -9.89 7.66 7.74
C LEU A 156 -8.93 6.47 7.64
N GLY A 157 -9.33 5.48 6.86
CA GLY A 157 -8.55 4.29 6.54
C GLY A 157 -7.98 4.34 5.13
N LEU A 158 -6.75 3.86 4.96
CA LEU A 158 -6.12 3.60 3.66
C LEU A 158 -5.78 2.11 3.59
N GLY A 159 -6.12 1.45 2.48
CA GLY A 159 -6.03 -0.01 2.43
C GLY A 159 -6.18 -0.66 1.06
N LEU A 160 -6.11 -1.98 1.12
CA LEU A 160 -6.24 -2.93 0.03
C LEU A 160 -7.40 -3.88 0.37
N GLY A 161 -8.30 -4.10 -0.58
CA GLY A 161 -9.40 -5.05 -0.41
C GLY A 161 -10.75 -4.47 -0.79
N LEU A 162 -11.81 -5.26 -0.57
CA LEU A 162 -13.14 -4.92 -1.11
C LEU A 162 -13.74 -3.70 -0.42
N ASP A 163 -13.67 -3.65 0.91
CA ASP A 163 -14.13 -2.55 1.76
C ASP A 163 -13.34 -1.24 1.61
N TYR A 164 -12.22 -1.23 0.86
CA TYR A 164 -11.48 -0.04 0.43
C TYR A 164 -11.70 0.33 -1.05
N GLY A 165 -12.59 -0.40 -1.75
CA GLY A 165 -12.83 -0.20 -3.18
C GLY A 165 -11.71 -0.74 -4.09
N GLY A 166 -10.91 -1.70 -3.63
CA GLY A 166 -9.70 -2.17 -4.31
C GLY A 166 -8.44 -1.63 -3.64
N VAL A 167 -7.74 -0.71 -4.29
CA VAL A 167 -6.69 0.12 -3.66
C VAL A 167 -7.28 1.49 -3.38
N GLY A 168 -7.47 1.87 -2.12
CA GLY A 168 -8.24 3.09 -1.83
C GLY A 168 -8.37 3.47 -0.37
N GLY A 169 -9.40 4.27 -0.10
CA GLY A 169 -9.70 4.84 1.21
C GLY A 169 -11.09 4.47 1.72
N ARG A 170 -11.24 4.44 3.04
CA ARG A 170 -12.47 4.12 3.77
C ARG A 170 -12.67 5.13 4.88
N LEU A 171 -13.74 5.91 4.83
CA LEU A 171 -14.16 6.81 5.92
C LEU A 171 -15.16 6.07 6.81
N THR A 172 -14.87 5.93 8.09
CA THR A 172 -15.73 5.24 9.08
C THR A 172 -16.15 6.22 10.16
N PHE A 173 -17.45 6.41 10.32
CA PHE A 173 -18.10 7.22 11.34
C PHE A 173 -18.63 6.30 12.44
N ILE A 174 -18.18 6.49 13.67
CA ILE A 174 -18.62 5.71 14.84
C ILE A 174 -19.38 6.65 15.78
N PRO A 175 -20.72 6.53 15.86
CA PRO A 175 -21.53 7.37 16.73
C PRO A 175 -21.47 6.89 18.19
N GLY A 176 -21.22 7.82 19.10
CA GLY A 176 -21.19 7.57 20.54
C GLY A 176 -19.90 6.93 21.01
N ASP A 177 -19.81 6.79 22.34
CA ASP A 177 -18.67 6.28 23.10
C ASP A 177 -17.99 5.07 22.42
N ALA A 178 -16.90 5.37 21.70
CA ALA A 178 -16.19 4.44 20.83
C ALA A 178 -15.46 3.33 21.61
N GLU A 179 -15.42 3.41 22.94
CA GLU A 179 -14.95 2.34 23.79
C GLU A 179 -15.95 1.18 23.84
N LYS A 180 -17.27 1.43 23.79
CA LYS A 180 -18.30 0.38 23.91
C LYS A 180 -18.49 -0.38 22.59
N THR A 181 -19.22 -1.49 22.63
CA THR A 181 -19.64 -2.27 21.45
C THR A 181 -20.36 -1.33 20.47
N SER A 182 -19.66 -0.95 19.42
CA SER A 182 -20.00 0.18 18.57
C SER A 182 -20.30 -0.26 17.14
N VAL A 183 -21.27 0.41 16.52
CA VAL A 183 -21.67 0.20 15.12
C VAL A 183 -21.13 1.35 14.30
N GLY A 184 -19.99 1.13 13.63
CA GLY A 184 -19.46 2.09 12.67
C GLY A 184 -20.23 2.03 11.35
N ILE A 185 -20.59 3.20 10.81
CA ILE A 185 -21.08 3.37 9.44
C ILE A 185 -19.88 3.75 8.58
N PHE A 186 -19.70 3.14 7.40
CA PHE A 186 -18.57 3.47 6.54
C PHE A 186 -18.95 3.67 5.08
N VAL A 187 -18.16 4.50 4.41
CA VAL A 187 -18.12 4.68 2.95
C VAL A 187 -16.68 4.55 2.47
N ALA A 188 -16.48 3.98 1.28
CA ALA A 188 -15.17 3.71 0.75
C ALA A 188 -15.11 3.88 -0.78
N ALA A 189 -13.94 4.26 -1.27
CA ALA A 189 -13.68 4.50 -2.68
C ALA A 189 -12.22 4.13 -3.02
N GLY A 190 -12.03 3.44 -4.14
CA GLY A 190 -10.70 2.97 -4.56
C GLY A 190 -10.64 2.51 -6.01
N TYR A 191 -9.46 2.08 -6.44
CA TYR A 191 -9.24 1.51 -7.77
C TYR A 191 -9.41 -0.02 -7.74
N ALA A 192 -10.49 -0.51 -8.33
CA ALA A 192 -10.95 -1.90 -8.29
C ALA A 192 -10.39 -2.76 -9.44
N LEU A 193 -9.17 -2.49 -9.92
CA LEU A 193 -8.54 -3.05 -11.14
C LEU A 193 -9.21 -2.66 -12.48
N ASN A 194 -10.54 -2.52 -12.52
CA ASN A 194 -11.32 -2.07 -13.67
C ASN A 194 -11.97 -0.70 -13.41
N GLY A 195 -11.16 0.28 -13.02
CA GLY A 195 -11.62 1.64 -12.71
C GLY A 195 -12.05 1.81 -11.24
N LEU A 196 -12.95 2.77 -11.03
CA LEU A 196 -13.36 3.24 -9.70
C LEU A 196 -14.39 2.29 -9.07
N GLY A 197 -14.12 1.80 -7.86
CA GLY A 197 -15.02 0.99 -7.05
C GLY A 197 -15.43 1.71 -5.78
N PHE A 198 -16.70 1.59 -5.41
CA PHE A 198 -17.26 2.16 -4.18
C PHE A 198 -17.94 1.09 -3.33
N ASN A 199 -17.86 1.24 -2.01
CA ASN A 199 -18.57 0.41 -1.04
C ASN A 199 -19.12 1.25 0.11
N ALA A 200 -20.26 0.88 0.66
CA ALA A 200 -20.82 1.47 1.87
C ALA A 200 -21.42 0.39 2.77
N GLY A 201 -21.33 0.54 4.09
CA GLY A 201 -21.75 -0.52 5.00
C GLY A 201 -21.71 -0.17 6.48
N LEU A 202 -21.89 -1.22 7.28
CA LEU A 202 -21.82 -1.21 8.74
C LEU A 202 -20.68 -2.13 9.21
N ASN A 203 -19.99 -1.75 10.27
CA ASN A 203 -18.97 -2.54 10.97
C ASN A 203 -19.32 -2.60 12.47
N LEU A 204 -19.55 -3.81 12.99
CA LEU A 204 -19.83 -4.07 14.40
C LEU A 204 -18.54 -4.48 15.12
N ARG A 205 -18.13 -3.68 16.11
CA ARG A 205 -16.92 -3.88 16.91
C ARG A 205 -17.23 -4.66 18.19
N LEU A 206 -16.67 -5.86 18.35
CA LEU A 206 -17.00 -6.80 19.42
C LEU A 206 -16.07 -6.69 20.65
N GLY A 207 -16.05 -5.51 21.27
CA GLY A 207 -15.37 -5.24 22.54
C GLY A 207 -14.24 -4.22 22.45
N GLN A 208 -13.62 -3.93 23.59
CA GLN A 208 -12.72 -2.76 23.77
C GLN A 208 -11.21 -3.09 23.70
N GLN A 209 -10.88 -4.38 23.79
CA GLN A 209 -9.52 -4.90 23.90
C GLN A 209 -8.64 -4.53 22.69
N ARG A 210 -7.31 -4.57 22.84
CA ARG A 210 -6.36 -4.21 21.77
C ARG A 210 -6.61 -4.91 20.42
N LEU A 211 -7.12 -6.15 20.44
CA LEU A 211 -7.52 -6.91 19.25
C LEU A 211 -9.05 -7.02 19.21
N VAL A 212 -9.73 -6.05 18.61
CA VAL A 212 -11.19 -5.98 18.53
C VAL A 212 -11.67 -6.87 17.38
N PRO A 213 -12.46 -7.94 17.61
CA PRO A 213 -13.06 -8.70 16.52
C PRO A 213 -14.14 -7.86 15.82
N THR A 214 -14.24 -7.93 14.50
CA THR A 214 -15.23 -7.18 13.71
C THR A 214 -16.14 -8.10 12.91
N ILE A 215 -17.39 -7.65 12.72
CA ILE A 215 -18.33 -8.21 11.75
C ILE A 215 -18.87 -7.06 10.90
N SER A 216 -18.63 -7.10 9.59
CA SER A 216 -19.07 -6.05 8.66
C SER A 216 -20.10 -6.57 7.67
N ALA A 217 -21.02 -5.70 7.26
CA ALA A 217 -21.96 -5.94 6.18
C ALA A 217 -22.03 -4.71 5.28
N MET A 218 -21.87 -4.90 3.97
CA MET A 218 -21.74 -3.80 3.01
C MET A 218 -22.44 -4.08 1.69
N TYR A 219 -22.77 -3.00 0.97
CA TYR A 219 -23.24 -3.04 -0.41
C TYR A 219 -22.36 -2.13 -1.26
N GLY A 220 -22.00 -2.63 -2.44
CA GLY A 220 -21.20 -1.90 -3.40
C GLY A 220 -20.48 -2.85 -4.32
N TYR A 221 -19.30 -2.48 -4.79
CA TYR A 221 -18.48 -3.29 -5.67
C TYR A 221 -18.11 -4.64 -5.01
N ASN A 222 -18.41 -5.77 -5.67
CA ASN A 222 -18.20 -7.13 -5.12
C ASN A 222 -17.50 -8.16 -6.05
N GLY A 223 -17.08 -7.73 -7.25
CA GLY A 223 -16.24 -8.54 -8.14
C GLY A 223 -15.97 -7.86 -9.48
N VAL A 224 -14.73 -7.96 -9.98
CA VAL A 224 -14.32 -7.52 -11.32
C VAL A 224 -14.02 -8.74 -12.17
N ILE A 225 -14.39 -8.65 -13.44
CA ILE A 225 -13.80 -9.43 -14.53
C ILE A 225 -12.90 -8.47 -15.30
N LYS A 226 -11.64 -8.85 -15.53
CA LYS A 226 -10.69 -8.10 -16.35
C LYS A 226 -9.92 -9.07 -17.24
N VAL A 227 -9.93 -8.86 -18.55
CA VAL A 227 -9.31 -9.75 -19.54
C VAL A 227 -8.20 -9.01 -20.28
N ILE A 228 -6.96 -9.44 -20.07
CA ILE A 228 -5.78 -8.82 -20.68
C ILE A 228 -5.87 -8.93 -22.20
N GLY A 229 -5.79 -7.80 -22.90
CA GLY A 229 -5.87 -7.73 -24.36
C GLY A 229 -7.31 -7.77 -24.94
N ALA A 230 -8.35 -7.85 -24.11
CA ALA A 230 -9.74 -7.97 -24.56
C ALA A 230 -10.71 -7.17 -23.65
N SER A 231 -10.50 -5.86 -23.56
CA SER A 231 -11.24 -4.95 -22.66
C SER A 231 -12.75 -4.87 -22.91
N GLN A 232 -13.26 -5.41 -24.04
CA GLN A 232 -14.70 -5.60 -24.25
C GLN A 232 -15.36 -6.56 -23.24
N TYR A 233 -14.56 -7.35 -22.50
CA TYR A 233 -15.03 -8.21 -21.41
C TYR A 233 -14.83 -7.61 -20.01
N ASP A 234 -14.17 -6.44 -19.90
CA ASP A 234 -13.86 -5.81 -18.62
C ASP A 234 -15.15 -5.28 -17.97
N LYS A 235 -15.51 -5.85 -16.81
CA LYS A 235 -16.82 -5.59 -16.19
C LYS A 235 -16.76 -5.62 -14.67
N THR A 236 -17.48 -4.66 -14.07
CA THR A 236 -17.47 -4.38 -12.63
C THR A 236 -18.88 -4.65 -12.07
N TYR A 237 -18.97 -5.47 -11.02
CA TYR A 237 -20.23 -5.95 -10.48
C TYR A 237 -20.46 -5.44 -9.07
N TYR A 238 -21.74 -5.22 -8.75
CA TYR A 238 -22.20 -4.64 -7.50
C TYR A 238 -23.18 -5.59 -6.81
N GLY A 239 -23.12 -5.65 -5.49
CA GLY A 239 -24.01 -6.46 -4.67
C GLY A 239 -23.62 -6.45 -3.19
N PRO A 240 -24.35 -7.18 -2.33
CA PRO A 240 -24.02 -7.27 -0.93
C PRO A 240 -22.77 -8.13 -0.69
N SER A 241 -22.09 -7.88 0.43
CA SER A 241 -21.01 -8.68 0.97
C SER A 241 -21.09 -8.68 2.50
N VAL A 242 -20.68 -9.78 3.14
CA VAL A 242 -20.41 -9.81 4.60
C VAL A 242 -18.94 -10.07 4.84
N ALA A 243 -18.42 -9.61 5.98
CA ALA A 243 -17.04 -9.84 6.36
C ALA A 243 -16.91 -10.13 7.86
N VAL A 244 -15.85 -10.84 8.23
CA VAL A 244 -15.43 -11.07 9.61
C VAL A 244 -13.94 -10.77 9.71
N GLY A 245 -13.51 -10.14 10.80
CA GLY A 245 -12.15 -9.64 10.89
C GLY A 245 -11.71 -9.25 12.29
N PHE A 246 -10.67 -8.44 12.35
CA PHE A 246 -10.22 -7.79 13.57
C PHE A 246 -9.52 -6.45 13.29
N GLU A 247 -9.61 -5.56 14.27
CA GLU A 247 -8.80 -4.36 14.38
C GLU A 247 -7.72 -4.58 15.45
N ASN A 248 -6.47 -4.30 15.12
CA ASN A 248 -5.34 -4.34 16.05
C ASN A 248 -4.92 -2.90 16.37
N LYS A 249 -5.32 -2.42 17.54
CA LYS A 249 -4.97 -1.08 18.04
C LYS A 249 -3.48 -0.95 18.32
N THR A 250 -2.94 0.24 18.04
CA THR A 250 -1.53 0.55 18.25
C THR A 250 -1.23 0.68 19.75
N ARG A 251 -0.08 0.19 20.22
CA ARG A 251 0.27 0.19 21.66
C ARG A 251 0.22 1.58 22.32
N ASN A 252 0.43 2.64 21.53
CA ASN A 252 0.59 4.01 22.00
C ASN A 252 -0.57 4.93 21.57
N SER A 253 -1.64 4.40 20.96
CA SER A 253 -2.82 5.15 20.53
C SER A 253 -3.95 4.18 20.24
N ASP A 254 -5.05 4.29 20.99
CA ASP A 254 -6.27 3.53 20.77
C ASP A 254 -7.09 4.03 19.56
N ASP A 255 -6.77 5.24 19.07
CA ASP A 255 -7.38 5.89 17.91
C ASP A 255 -6.93 5.30 16.56
N ASN A 256 -5.75 4.66 16.54
CA ASN A 256 -5.08 4.20 15.33
C ASN A 256 -4.94 2.67 15.29
N TYR A 257 -5.44 2.03 14.24
CA TYR A 257 -5.50 0.57 14.16
C TYR A 257 -5.21 0.01 12.75
N ILE A 258 -4.64 -1.20 12.72
CA ILE A 258 -4.62 -2.03 11.51
C ILE A 258 -5.91 -2.83 11.48
N HIS A 259 -6.67 -2.76 10.39
CA HIS A 259 -7.88 -3.53 10.15
C HIS A 259 -7.59 -4.66 9.17
N LEU A 260 -8.05 -5.88 9.46
CA LEU A 260 -7.91 -7.04 8.59
C LEU A 260 -9.24 -7.82 8.58
N GLU A 261 -9.78 -8.08 7.39
CA GLU A 261 -11.05 -8.79 7.20
C GLU A 261 -10.96 -9.93 6.17
N LEU A 262 -11.76 -10.97 6.39
CA LEU A 262 -12.14 -11.96 5.39
C LEU A 262 -13.54 -11.62 4.87
N VAL A 263 -13.66 -11.35 3.57
CA VAL A 263 -14.88 -10.87 2.93
C VAL A 263 -15.50 -11.96 2.05
N ILE A 264 -16.80 -12.18 2.21
CA ILE A 264 -17.61 -13.12 1.42
C ILE A 264 -18.60 -12.32 0.56
N PRO A 265 -18.30 -12.12 -0.75
CA PRO A 265 -19.18 -11.38 -1.66
C PRO A 265 -20.31 -12.25 -2.22
N PHE A 266 -21.54 -11.75 -2.17
CA PHE A 266 -22.71 -12.41 -2.78
C PHE A 266 -22.83 -11.99 -4.25
N ARG A 267 -22.08 -12.68 -5.12
CA ARG A 267 -21.99 -12.35 -6.55
C ARG A 267 -23.27 -12.71 -7.30
N SER A 268 -23.68 -11.83 -8.21
CA SER A 268 -24.92 -11.95 -8.98
C SER A 268 -24.89 -13.13 -9.97
N ALA A 269 -26.08 -13.56 -10.42
CA ALA A 269 -26.19 -14.52 -11.52
C ALA A 269 -25.54 -14.01 -12.83
N SER A 270 -25.57 -12.69 -13.08
CA SER A 270 -24.86 -12.10 -14.22
C SER A 270 -23.35 -12.32 -14.15
N PHE A 271 -22.71 -12.07 -13.01
CA PHE A 271 -21.28 -12.37 -12.81
C PHE A 271 -20.97 -13.85 -13.10
N GLN A 272 -21.80 -14.77 -12.59
CA GLN A 272 -21.60 -16.21 -12.80
C GLN A 272 -21.78 -16.63 -14.26
N ASN A 273 -22.73 -16.03 -14.98
CA ASN A 273 -22.95 -16.28 -16.40
C ASN A 273 -21.80 -15.74 -17.25
N ASP A 274 -21.31 -14.54 -16.95
CA ASP A 274 -20.22 -13.89 -17.66
C ASP A 274 -18.88 -14.64 -17.44
N ILE A 275 -18.58 -15.10 -16.21
CA ILE A 275 -17.46 -16.01 -15.93
C ILE A 275 -17.57 -17.32 -16.73
N LYS A 276 -18.74 -17.96 -16.75
CA LYS A 276 -18.95 -19.21 -17.52
C LYS A 276 -18.79 -18.99 -19.03
N ALA A 277 -19.25 -17.85 -19.55
CA ALA A 277 -19.09 -17.50 -20.96
C ALA A 277 -17.61 -17.36 -21.33
N LEU A 278 -16.79 -16.78 -20.44
CA LEU A 278 -15.34 -16.67 -20.61
C LEU A 278 -14.64 -18.03 -20.48
N GLN A 279 -15.02 -18.86 -19.50
CA GLN A 279 -14.48 -20.22 -19.33
C GLN A 279 -14.77 -21.15 -20.53
N ASN A 280 -15.86 -20.89 -21.26
CA ASN A 280 -16.21 -21.63 -22.48
C ASN A 280 -15.53 -21.06 -23.74
N ASN A 281 -14.76 -19.97 -23.65
CA ASN A 281 -14.06 -19.36 -24.78
C ASN A 281 -12.62 -19.92 -24.86
N PRO A 282 -12.27 -20.73 -25.88
CA PRO A 282 -10.95 -21.34 -25.98
C PRO A 282 -9.81 -20.33 -26.23
N GLY A 283 -10.12 -19.06 -26.54
CA GLY A 283 -9.15 -17.98 -26.67
C GLY A 283 -8.84 -17.22 -25.36
N ILE A 284 -9.44 -17.59 -24.23
CA ILE A 284 -9.29 -16.88 -22.95
C ILE A 284 -8.97 -17.89 -21.84
N ASP A 285 -7.76 -17.81 -21.28
CA ASP A 285 -7.43 -18.49 -20.03
C ASP A 285 -7.94 -17.66 -18.85
N ILE A 286 -8.78 -18.26 -17.99
CA ILE A 286 -9.36 -17.59 -16.83
C ILE A 286 -9.49 -18.54 -15.63
N SER A 287 -8.87 -18.15 -14.52
CA SER A 287 -9.00 -18.85 -13.25
C SER A 287 -10.36 -18.58 -12.58
N ALA A 288 -10.89 -19.58 -11.88
CA ALA A 288 -12.12 -19.42 -11.12
C ALA A 288 -11.94 -18.36 -9.99
N PRO A 289 -12.90 -17.43 -9.80
CA PRO A 289 -12.77 -16.37 -8.81
C PRO A 289 -12.91 -16.91 -7.38
N SER A 290 -12.00 -16.52 -6.49
CA SER A 290 -12.02 -16.96 -5.08
C SER A 290 -13.38 -16.70 -4.41
N PRO A 291 -13.93 -17.64 -3.63
CA PRO A 291 -15.17 -17.43 -2.88
C PRO A 291 -15.00 -16.48 -1.68
N VAL A 292 -13.76 -16.31 -1.19
CA VAL A 292 -13.41 -15.43 -0.06
C VAL A 292 -12.30 -14.47 -0.50
N LEU A 293 -12.41 -13.21 -0.11
CA LEU A 293 -11.41 -12.17 -0.35
C LEU A 293 -10.76 -11.77 0.97
N VAL A 294 -9.59 -11.15 0.92
CA VAL A 294 -8.89 -10.58 2.08
C VAL A 294 -8.85 -9.07 1.91
N SER A 295 -9.07 -8.37 3.01
CA SER A 295 -8.86 -6.93 3.13
C SER A 295 -7.85 -6.62 4.22
N ILE A 296 -7.04 -5.58 4.01
CA ILE A 296 -6.13 -5.02 5.01
C ILE A 296 -5.98 -3.51 4.81
N GLY A 297 -6.01 -2.74 5.89
CA GLY A 297 -5.69 -1.32 5.84
C GLY A 297 -5.35 -0.73 7.20
N TYR A 298 -4.87 0.51 7.19
CA TYR A 298 -4.51 1.27 8.37
C TYR A 298 -5.47 2.45 8.52
N HIS A 299 -6.07 2.58 9.70
CA HIS A 299 -7.01 3.66 10.05
C HIS A 299 -6.41 4.59 11.09
N PHE A 300 -6.69 5.87 10.92
CA PHE A 300 -6.36 6.92 11.86
C PHE A 300 -7.60 7.77 12.16
N LYS A 301 -7.78 8.16 13.42
CA LYS A 301 -8.82 9.14 13.82
C LYS A 301 -8.48 10.51 13.25
N ILE A 302 -9.50 11.26 12.83
CA ILE A 302 -9.41 12.62 12.29
C ILE A 302 -10.38 13.58 12.99
#